data_AF-U6GM36-F1
#
_entry.id   AF-U6GM36-F1
#
_cell.length_a   1.000
_cell.length_b   1.000
_cell.length_c   1.000
_cell.angle_alpha   90.00
_cell.angle_beta   90.00
_cell.angle_gamma   90.00
#
_symmetry.space_group_name_H-M   'P 1'
#
loop_
_entity.id
_entity.type
_entity.pdbx_description
1 polymer ?
#
loop_
_entity_poly.entity_id
_entity_poly.type
_entity_poly.pdbx_seq_one_letter_code
_entity_poly.pdbx_strand_id
1 'polypeptide(L)'
;MQLKSPSLRPADPHIEAELTSQLTAIKAQNEEKKIQIQELRRREQLTAVESWVLQQALEALLQEKRPEASPPPQQQQQQQQQQQQQGLLHRQQGQSGFGAASRAAARCSVVAAGALSLEKRQEFVAAAVERKKKQIFKLKAQIKGAKKLLRESKKEGELQAAEVRRDAFAFRRAVVVGGEDITSGKTRGEDLLLHLQQRLQQQQQQQQQLQQKLQAKQHEQHVAAFMRSSSSSSSSSAAAASGIQRIDLHQLQIENEQFAALLESSKGDIATKKKKCSALLQAQTILKEELLRSVTAGTNLNSAILSRQAAIEKTKKDAKETAKERDAIKHETKRLLAQSRRSNQLPQLKDLVLRKVLLQRQTKQINSWRRKIDIATLEAKTVKKDIKMQNKENTATIPNSTNA
;
A
#
# COMPACT_ATOMS: atom_id res chain seq x y z
N MET A 1 12.29 62.92 12.03
CA MET A 1 13.16 62.98 10.83
C MET A 1 12.30 62.68 9.61
N GLN A 2 11.94 63.70 8.82
CA GLN A 2 11.19 63.54 7.57
C GLN A 2 12.19 63.24 6.45
N LEU A 3 12.16 62.03 5.89
CA LEU A 3 12.96 61.65 4.73
C LEU A 3 12.29 62.24 3.48
N LYS A 4 12.92 63.28 2.92
CA LYS A 4 12.52 63.96 1.69
C LYS A 4 12.83 63.02 0.52
N SER A 5 11.79 62.43 -0.07
CA SER A 5 11.91 61.55 -1.24
C SER A 5 12.57 62.31 -2.40
N PRO A 6 13.56 61.71 -3.09
CA PRO A 6 14.21 62.36 -4.22
C PRO A 6 13.22 62.51 -5.39
N SER A 7 13.02 63.76 -5.81
CA SER A 7 12.27 64.15 -7.00
C SER A 7 12.92 63.55 -8.24
N LEU A 8 12.35 62.46 -8.75
CA LEU A 8 12.70 61.88 -10.05
C LEU A 8 12.44 62.93 -11.14
N ARG A 9 13.47 63.26 -11.93
CA ARG A 9 13.34 64.15 -13.09
C ARG A 9 12.38 63.51 -14.10
N PRO A 10 11.50 64.29 -14.76
CA PRO A 10 10.68 63.78 -15.85
C PRO A 10 11.61 63.25 -16.94
N ALA A 11 11.41 61.98 -17.35
CA ALA A 11 12.16 61.38 -18.43
C ALA A 11 11.82 62.08 -19.75
N ASP A 12 12.78 62.15 -20.67
CA ASP A 12 12.56 62.77 -21.97
C ASP A 12 11.41 62.06 -22.72
N PRO A 13 10.38 62.79 -23.16
CA PRO A 13 9.18 62.20 -23.77
C PRO A 13 9.48 61.42 -25.05
N HIS A 14 10.59 61.72 -25.72
CA HIS A 14 11.05 60.98 -26.89
C HIS A 14 11.49 59.55 -26.54
N ILE A 15 12.17 59.37 -25.40
CA ILE A 15 12.61 58.05 -24.93
C ILE A 15 11.40 57.21 -24.52
N GLU A 16 10.40 57.83 -23.88
CA GLU A 16 9.15 57.16 -23.53
C GLU A 16 8.35 56.73 -24.79
N ALA A 17 8.30 57.58 -25.82
CA ALA A 17 7.66 57.24 -27.10
C ALA A 17 8.38 56.08 -27.82
N GLU A 18 9.72 56.07 -27.79
CA GLU A 18 10.50 54.99 -28.41
C GLU A 18 10.34 53.67 -27.64
N LEU A 19 10.41 53.70 -26.31
CA LEU A 19 10.19 52.52 -25.46
C LEU A 19 8.77 51.96 -25.60
N THR A 20 7.76 52.83 -25.68
CA THR A 20 6.37 52.38 -25.89
C THR A 20 6.21 51.75 -27.27
N SER A 21 6.79 52.33 -28.32
CA SER A 21 6.83 51.74 -29.66
C SER A 21 7.50 50.36 -29.67
N GLN A 22 8.70 50.24 -29.09
CA GLN A 22 9.40 48.95 -28.95
C GLN A 22 8.58 47.93 -28.17
N LEU A 23 7.91 48.35 -27.09
CA LEU A 23 7.09 47.47 -26.26
C LEU A 23 5.83 46.99 -27.02
N THR A 24 5.22 47.83 -27.87
CA THR A 24 4.12 47.41 -28.74
C THR A 24 4.58 46.43 -29.83
N ALA A 25 5.76 46.65 -30.43
CA ALA A 25 6.34 45.73 -31.42
C ALA A 25 6.65 44.36 -30.82
N ILE A 26 7.25 44.32 -29.61
CA ILE A 26 7.52 43.07 -28.88
C ILE A 26 6.21 42.36 -28.52
N LYS A 27 5.17 43.09 -28.11
CA LYS A 27 3.84 42.50 -27.85
C LYS A 27 3.22 41.87 -29.09
N ALA A 28 3.28 42.55 -30.24
CA ALA A 28 2.78 42.02 -31.50
C ALA A 28 3.53 40.75 -31.92
N GLN A 29 4.86 40.76 -31.83
CA GLN A 29 5.70 39.60 -32.14
C GLN A 29 5.42 38.41 -31.20
N ASN A 30 5.16 38.67 -29.91
CA ASN A 30 4.82 37.63 -28.95
C ASN A 30 3.44 36.99 -29.23
N GLU A 31 2.45 37.77 -29.65
CA GLU A 31 1.14 37.21 -30.05
C GLU A 31 1.24 36.40 -31.35
N GLU A 32 2.04 36.84 -32.32
CA GLU A 32 2.29 36.05 -33.54
C GLU A 32 2.96 34.71 -33.22
N LYS A 33 4.03 34.70 -32.41
CA LYS A 33 4.70 33.47 -31.97
C LYS A 33 3.76 32.55 -31.21
N LYS A 34 2.86 33.09 -30.40
CA LYS A 34 1.85 32.33 -29.66
C LYS A 34 0.86 31.64 -30.60
N ILE A 35 0.41 32.29 -31.66
CA ILE A 35 -0.44 31.69 -32.70
C ILE A 35 0.32 30.56 -33.40
N GLN A 36 1.58 30.78 -33.82
CA GLN A 36 2.40 29.75 -34.45
C GLN A 36 2.61 28.52 -33.55
N ILE A 37 2.84 28.71 -32.25
CA ILE A 37 2.95 27.61 -31.28
C ILE A 37 1.63 26.82 -31.19
N GLN A 38 0.48 27.49 -31.21
CA GLN A 38 -0.82 26.83 -31.19
C GLN A 38 -1.06 26.02 -32.47
N GLU A 39 -0.69 26.54 -33.63
CA GLU A 39 -0.79 25.81 -34.90
C GLU A 39 0.11 24.57 -34.94
N LEU A 40 1.36 24.70 -34.47
CA LEU A 40 2.28 23.57 -34.37
C LEU A 40 1.74 22.48 -33.44
N ARG A 41 1.21 22.85 -32.26
CA ARG A 41 0.56 21.89 -31.35
C ARG A 41 -0.63 21.20 -31.99
N ARG A 42 -1.44 21.92 -32.77
CA ARG A 42 -2.57 21.34 -33.49
C ARG A 42 -2.10 20.35 -34.56
N ARG A 43 -1.04 20.68 -35.31
CA ARG A 43 -0.45 19.77 -36.30
C ARG A 43 0.12 18.51 -35.64
N GLU A 44 0.85 18.66 -34.54
CA GLU A 44 1.39 17.53 -33.77
C GLU A 44 0.28 16.59 -33.27
N GLN A 45 -0.82 17.15 -32.75
CA GLN A 45 -1.99 16.37 -32.34
C GLN A 45 -2.63 15.60 -33.50
N LEU A 46 -2.76 16.23 -34.67
CA LEU A 46 -3.29 15.56 -35.87
C LEU A 46 -2.38 14.41 -36.31
N THR A 47 -1.06 14.63 -36.37
CA THR A 47 -0.11 13.57 -36.74
C THR A 47 -0.08 12.42 -35.73
N ALA A 48 -0.28 12.71 -34.44
CA ALA A 48 -0.36 11.69 -33.40
C ALA A 48 -1.62 10.82 -33.55
N VAL A 49 -2.77 11.44 -33.86
CA VAL A 49 -4.03 10.72 -34.14
C VAL A 49 -3.90 9.87 -35.39
N GLU A 50 -3.34 10.41 -36.48
CA GLU A 50 -3.10 9.66 -37.71
C GLU A 50 -2.20 8.44 -37.47
N SER A 51 -1.08 8.63 -36.78
CA SER A 51 -0.15 7.54 -36.44
C SER A 51 -0.81 6.46 -35.59
N TRP A 52 -1.62 6.85 -34.60
CA TRP A 52 -2.35 5.91 -33.76
C TRP A 52 -3.40 5.11 -34.54
N VAL A 53 -4.14 5.75 -35.44
CA VAL A 53 -5.13 5.06 -36.30
C VAL A 53 -4.45 4.07 -37.23
N LEU A 54 -3.31 4.44 -37.83
CA LEU A 54 -2.54 3.56 -38.70
C LEU A 54 -2.00 2.34 -37.92
N GLN A 55 -1.49 2.55 -36.71
CA GLN A 55 -1.02 1.46 -35.85
C GLN A 55 -2.16 0.48 -35.51
N GLN A 56 -3.34 1.00 -35.13
CA GLN A 56 -4.52 0.17 -34.87
C GLN A 56 -5.01 -0.61 -36.10
N ALA A 57 -4.97 0.01 -37.29
CA ALA A 57 -5.31 -0.68 -38.53
C ALA A 57 -4.32 -1.82 -38.83
N LEU A 58 -3.03 -1.60 -38.57
CA LEU A 58 -1.99 -2.59 -38.78
C LEU A 58 -2.10 -3.76 -37.80
N GLU A 59 -2.39 -3.48 -36.52
CA GLU A 59 -2.71 -4.51 -35.52
C GLU A 59 -3.92 -5.35 -35.92
N ALA A 60 -4.98 -4.73 -36.44
CA ALA A 60 -6.17 -5.46 -36.92
C ALA A 60 -5.85 -6.38 -38.10
N LEU A 61 -5.05 -5.91 -39.07
CA LEU A 61 -4.60 -6.72 -40.21
C LEU A 61 -3.69 -7.87 -39.79
N LEU A 62 -2.85 -7.68 -38.77
CA LEU A 62 -2.01 -8.73 -38.21
C LEU A 62 -2.83 -9.79 -37.45
N GLN A 63 -3.91 -9.38 -36.78
CA GLN A 63 -4.83 -10.31 -36.12
C GLN A 63 -5.63 -11.13 -37.16
N GLU A 64 -6.05 -10.52 -38.26
CA GLU A 64 -6.77 -11.18 -39.35
C GLU A 64 -5.88 -12.15 -40.15
N LYS A 65 -4.57 -11.87 -40.26
CA LYS A 65 -3.58 -12.76 -40.92
C LYS A 65 -2.97 -13.82 -40.01
N ARG A 66 -3.30 -13.87 -38.73
CA ARG A 66 -2.87 -14.97 -37.87
C ARG A 66 -3.72 -16.18 -38.27
N PRO A 67 -3.15 -17.24 -38.88
CA PRO A 67 -3.93 -18.44 -39.12
C PRO A 67 -4.44 -18.91 -37.76
N GLU A 68 -5.76 -19.01 -37.63
CA GLU A 68 -6.44 -19.64 -36.50
C GLU A 68 -5.65 -20.89 -36.15
N ALA A 69 -5.07 -20.89 -34.94
CA ALA A 69 -4.41 -22.06 -34.40
C ALA A 69 -5.41 -23.20 -34.50
N SER A 70 -5.06 -24.19 -35.32
CA SER A 70 -5.80 -25.41 -35.57
C SER A 70 -6.44 -25.95 -34.28
N PRO A 71 -7.74 -26.30 -34.29
CA PRO A 71 -8.40 -26.92 -33.15
C PRO A 71 -7.67 -28.22 -32.75
N PRO A 72 -7.75 -28.63 -31.47
CA PRO A 72 -7.01 -29.78 -30.95
C PRO A 72 -7.32 -31.07 -31.74
N PRO A 73 -6.35 -31.98 -31.91
CA PRO A 73 -6.42 -33.12 -32.83
C PRO A 73 -7.43 -34.23 -32.44
N GLN A 74 -8.38 -33.99 -31.53
CA GLN A 74 -9.32 -35.00 -31.06
C GLN A 74 -10.68 -35.04 -31.76
N GLN A 75 -11.04 -34.03 -32.57
CA GLN A 75 -12.30 -34.08 -33.35
C GLN A 75 -12.12 -34.41 -34.85
N GLN A 76 -10.90 -34.30 -35.38
CA GLN A 76 -10.65 -34.62 -36.80
C GLN A 76 -10.53 -36.13 -37.07
N GLN A 77 -10.28 -36.94 -36.03
CA GLN A 77 -10.18 -38.39 -36.16
C GLN A 77 -11.55 -39.10 -36.23
N GLN A 78 -12.63 -38.48 -35.73
CA GLN A 78 -13.99 -39.04 -35.82
C GLN A 78 -14.68 -38.73 -37.16
N GLN A 79 -14.40 -37.58 -37.79
CA GLN A 79 -14.94 -37.28 -39.12
C GLN A 79 -14.22 -38.03 -40.25
N GLN A 80 -12.93 -38.37 -40.11
CA GLN A 80 -12.23 -39.22 -41.09
C GLN A 80 -12.67 -40.69 -41.03
N GLN A 81 -13.07 -41.22 -39.87
CA GLN A 81 -13.61 -42.59 -39.79
C GLN A 81 -15.00 -42.73 -40.42
N GLN A 82 -15.82 -41.67 -40.40
CA GLN A 82 -17.12 -41.70 -41.10
C GLN A 82 -16.98 -41.55 -42.62
N GLN A 83 -15.96 -40.83 -43.12
CA GLN A 83 -15.70 -40.74 -44.56
C GLN A 83 -14.98 -41.99 -45.12
N GLN A 84 -14.20 -42.71 -44.32
CA GLN A 84 -13.57 -43.96 -44.76
C GLN A 84 -14.55 -45.14 -44.91
N GLN A 85 -15.71 -45.12 -44.22
CA GLN A 85 -16.75 -46.14 -44.44
C GLN A 85 -17.61 -45.89 -45.69
N GLN A 86 -17.60 -44.68 -46.26
CA GLN A 86 -18.33 -44.37 -47.51
C GLN A 86 -17.44 -44.35 -48.77
N GLY A 87 -16.11 -44.40 -48.63
CA GLY A 87 -15.15 -44.33 -49.74
C GLY A 87 -14.70 -45.68 -50.33
N LEU A 88 -15.09 -46.81 -49.77
CA LEU A 88 -14.56 -48.14 -50.13
C LEU A 88 -15.14 -48.76 -51.41
N LEU A 89 -15.81 -47.99 -52.27
CA LEU A 89 -16.27 -48.46 -53.58
C LEU A 89 -15.71 -47.72 -54.78
N HIS A 90 -14.96 -46.62 -54.63
CA HIS A 90 -14.36 -45.95 -55.79
C HIS A 90 -12.94 -45.48 -55.48
N ARG A 91 -11.98 -46.12 -56.15
CA ARG A 91 -10.95 -45.49 -57.00
C ARG A 91 -9.54 -46.04 -56.77
N GLN A 92 -9.20 -46.95 -57.67
CA GLN A 92 -7.87 -47.31 -58.11
C GLN A 92 -7.17 -46.12 -58.80
N GLN A 93 -5.84 -46.10 -58.68
CA GLN A 93 -4.80 -45.47 -59.53
C GLN A 93 -4.31 -44.03 -59.26
N GLY A 94 -2.96 -43.93 -59.17
CA GLY A 94 -2.12 -42.75 -59.41
C GLY A 94 -1.57 -42.08 -58.15
N GLN A 95 -0.48 -42.54 -57.53
CA GLN A 95 0.94 -42.19 -57.76
C GLN A 95 1.33 -40.69 -57.74
N SER A 96 2.20 -40.41 -56.75
CA SER A 96 3.40 -39.55 -56.71
C SER A 96 3.33 -38.03 -56.94
N GLY A 97 4.00 -37.28 -56.04
CA GLY A 97 4.71 -36.07 -56.42
C GLY A 97 4.78 -34.92 -55.39
N PHE A 98 5.95 -34.80 -54.75
CA PHE A 98 6.61 -33.55 -54.34
C PHE A 98 6.01 -32.65 -53.26
N GLY A 99 6.66 -32.69 -52.10
CA GLY A 99 6.81 -31.53 -51.24
C GLY A 99 7.87 -30.56 -51.79
N ALA A 100 7.60 -29.26 -51.66
CA ALA A 100 8.57 -28.17 -51.45
C ALA A 100 7.92 -26.81 -51.79
N ALA A 101 7.14 -26.24 -50.86
CA ALA A 101 6.74 -24.83 -50.95
C ALA A 101 6.35 -24.27 -49.58
N SER A 102 7.28 -24.29 -48.62
CA SER A 102 7.12 -23.56 -47.35
C SER A 102 8.45 -22.90 -47.00
N ARG A 103 8.73 -21.76 -47.66
CA ARG A 103 9.73 -20.75 -47.27
C ARG A 103 9.70 -19.56 -48.24
N ALA A 104 8.59 -18.82 -48.29
CA ALA A 104 8.52 -17.55 -49.04
C ALA A 104 7.55 -16.50 -48.44
N ALA A 105 7.15 -16.63 -47.17
CA ALA A 105 6.13 -15.75 -46.57
C ALA A 105 6.67 -14.65 -45.64
N ALA A 106 7.98 -14.39 -45.62
CA ALA A 106 8.61 -13.52 -44.61
C ALA A 106 9.24 -12.21 -45.13
N ARG A 107 9.02 -11.79 -46.39
CA ARG A 107 9.66 -10.57 -46.93
C ARG A 107 8.78 -9.63 -47.77
N CYS A 108 7.48 -9.55 -47.50
CA CYS A 108 6.58 -8.58 -48.16
C CYS A 108 5.74 -7.77 -47.16
N SER A 109 6.35 -6.92 -46.32
CA SER A 109 5.57 -6.03 -45.44
C SER A 109 5.90 -4.53 -45.49
N VAL A 110 6.88 -4.08 -46.30
CA VAL A 110 7.24 -2.65 -46.32
C VAL A 110 6.85 -1.93 -47.63
N VAL A 111 6.76 -2.63 -48.76
CA VAL A 111 6.47 -2.00 -50.08
C VAL A 111 4.97 -1.91 -50.41
N ALA A 112 4.11 -2.67 -49.74
CA ALA A 112 2.67 -2.71 -50.05
C ALA A 112 1.84 -1.53 -49.49
N ALA A 113 2.42 -0.67 -48.65
CA ALA A 113 1.72 0.51 -48.14
C ALA A 113 1.56 1.63 -49.19
N GLY A 114 2.46 1.67 -50.19
CA GLY A 114 2.41 2.65 -51.29
C GLY A 114 1.54 2.23 -52.49
N ALA A 115 1.13 0.96 -52.57
CA ALA A 115 0.50 0.37 -53.76
C ALA A 115 -1.02 0.16 -53.61
N LEU A 116 -1.67 0.80 -52.64
CA LEU A 116 -3.14 0.87 -52.59
C LEU A 116 -3.61 2.10 -53.36
N SER A 117 -4.41 1.87 -54.41
CA SER A 117 -5.04 2.94 -55.17
C SER A 117 -5.75 3.91 -54.22
N LEU A 118 -5.69 5.21 -54.53
CA LEU A 118 -6.27 6.26 -53.71
C LEU A 118 -7.76 5.97 -53.40
N GLU A 119 -8.49 5.46 -54.39
CA GLU A 119 -9.89 5.04 -54.28
C GLU A 119 -10.10 3.96 -53.23
N LYS A 120 -9.25 2.93 -53.21
CA LYS A 120 -9.36 1.82 -52.25
C LYS A 120 -9.03 2.29 -50.82
N ARG A 121 -8.09 3.24 -50.68
CA ARG A 121 -7.82 3.90 -49.39
C ARG A 121 -9.03 4.73 -48.92
N GLN A 122 -9.67 5.47 -49.82
CA GLN A 122 -10.88 6.25 -49.51
C GLN A 122 -12.04 5.34 -49.09
N GLU A 123 -12.23 4.21 -49.78
CA GLU A 123 -13.26 3.22 -49.43
C GLU A 123 -13.03 2.62 -48.04
N PHE A 124 -11.78 2.25 -47.70
CA PHE A 124 -11.45 1.76 -46.36
C PHE A 124 -11.68 2.81 -45.27
N VAL A 125 -11.31 4.06 -45.53
CA VAL A 125 -11.58 5.17 -44.60
C VAL A 125 -13.09 5.36 -44.43
N ALA A 126 -13.87 5.35 -45.51
CA ALA A 126 -15.32 5.47 -45.44
C ALA A 126 -15.97 4.31 -44.66
N ALA A 127 -15.55 3.08 -44.91
CA ALA A 127 -16.02 1.90 -44.19
C ALA A 127 -15.65 1.95 -42.70
N ALA A 128 -14.43 2.40 -42.37
CA ALA A 128 -13.99 2.60 -40.99
C ALA A 128 -14.82 3.69 -40.29
N VAL A 129 -15.11 4.80 -40.98
CA VAL A 129 -15.96 5.88 -40.49
C VAL A 129 -17.38 5.36 -40.20
N GLU A 130 -17.99 4.58 -41.09
CA GLU A 130 -19.32 4.01 -40.87
C GLU A 130 -19.35 3.00 -39.72
N ARG A 131 -18.32 2.15 -39.59
CA ARG A 131 -18.17 1.26 -38.42
C ARG A 131 -18.09 2.05 -37.12
N LYS A 132 -17.30 3.14 -37.10
CA LYS A 132 -17.16 4.01 -35.93
C LYS A 132 -18.46 4.77 -35.64
N LYS A 133 -19.19 5.26 -36.65
CA LYS A 133 -20.53 5.87 -36.46
C LYS A 133 -21.51 4.89 -35.82
N LYS A 134 -21.57 3.64 -36.29
CA LYS A 134 -22.41 2.59 -35.68
C LYS A 134 -22.01 2.31 -34.24
N GLN A 135 -20.71 2.27 -33.94
CA GLN A 135 -20.19 2.11 -32.57
C GLN A 135 -20.58 3.29 -31.68
N ILE A 136 -20.45 4.53 -32.18
CA ILE A 136 -20.87 5.75 -31.49
C ILE A 136 -22.37 5.72 -31.20
N PHE A 137 -23.21 5.28 -32.14
CA PHE A 137 -24.65 5.17 -31.91
C PHE A 137 -25.00 4.15 -30.83
N LYS A 138 -24.37 2.96 -30.86
CA LYS A 138 -24.52 1.94 -29.81
C LYS A 138 -24.09 2.47 -28.44
N LEU A 139 -22.94 3.15 -28.37
CA LEU A 139 -22.46 3.76 -27.12
C LEU A 139 -23.39 4.87 -26.64
N LYS A 140 -23.91 5.73 -27.52
CA LYS A 140 -24.90 6.75 -27.16
C LYS A 140 -26.18 6.13 -26.59
N ALA A 141 -26.68 5.04 -27.18
CA ALA A 141 -27.83 4.31 -26.67
C ALA A 141 -27.56 3.71 -25.28
N GLN A 142 -26.38 3.08 -25.08
CA GLN A 142 -25.95 2.56 -23.79
C GLN A 142 -25.81 3.66 -22.74
N ILE A 143 -25.19 4.80 -23.08
CA ILE A 143 -25.06 5.95 -22.19
C ILE A 143 -26.44 6.49 -21.80
N LYS A 144 -27.38 6.60 -22.76
CA LYS A 144 -28.75 7.03 -22.48
C LYS A 144 -29.47 6.06 -21.53
N GLY A 145 -29.30 4.75 -21.73
CA GLY A 145 -29.82 3.71 -20.84
C GLY A 145 -29.21 3.80 -19.44
N ALA A 146 -27.89 3.87 -19.34
CA ALA A 146 -27.17 4.02 -18.08
C ALA A 146 -27.56 5.30 -17.33
N LYS A 147 -27.75 6.42 -18.05
CA LYS A 147 -28.21 7.68 -17.47
C LYS A 147 -29.63 7.57 -16.90
N LYS A 148 -30.52 6.83 -17.57
CA LYS A 148 -31.87 6.56 -17.07
C LYS A 148 -31.80 5.71 -15.79
N LEU A 149 -31.03 4.62 -15.81
CA LEU A 149 -30.84 3.75 -14.65
C LEU A 149 -30.24 4.51 -13.46
N LEU A 150 -29.23 5.35 -13.70
CA LEU A 150 -28.61 6.17 -12.65
C LEU A 150 -29.60 7.17 -12.04
N ARG A 151 -30.49 7.77 -12.85
CA ARG A 151 -31.54 8.66 -12.34
C ARG A 151 -32.56 7.90 -11.49
N GLU A 152 -32.93 6.69 -11.89
CA GLU A 152 -33.83 5.83 -11.13
C GLU A 152 -33.19 5.40 -9.81
N SER A 153 -31.94 4.93 -9.85
CA SER A 153 -31.16 4.57 -8.65
C SER A 153 -30.95 5.75 -7.71
N LYS A 154 -30.72 6.97 -8.24
CA LYS A 154 -30.65 8.18 -7.41
C LYS A 154 -31.96 8.46 -6.69
N LYS A 155 -33.10 8.37 -7.40
CA LYS A 155 -34.43 8.55 -6.78
C LYS A 155 -34.70 7.51 -5.71
N GLU A 156 -34.33 6.25 -5.96
CA GLU A 156 -34.43 5.18 -4.99
C GLU A 156 -33.58 5.47 -3.73
N GLY A 157 -32.34 5.93 -3.91
CA GLY A 157 -31.49 6.34 -2.79
C GLY A 157 -32.05 7.53 -2.00
N GLU A 158 -32.68 8.51 -2.67
CA GLU A 158 -33.36 9.63 -2.01
C GLU A 158 -34.58 9.16 -1.20
N LEU A 159 -35.35 8.20 -1.72
CA LEU A 159 -36.48 7.59 -1.01
C LEU A 159 -36.00 6.80 0.23
N GLN A 160 -34.98 5.95 0.07
CA GLN A 160 -34.39 5.20 1.19
C GLN A 160 -33.82 6.14 2.27
N ALA A 161 -33.15 7.22 1.88
CA ALA A 161 -32.66 8.22 2.82
C ALA A 161 -33.81 8.92 3.58
N ALA A 162 -34.93 9.21 2.90
CA ALA A 162 -36.12 9.77 3.54
C ALA A 162 -36.77 8.76 4.51
N GLU A 163 -36.84 7.48 4.15
CA GLU A 163 -37.33 6.41 5.02
C GLU A 163 -36.47 6.27 6.28
N VAL A 164 -35.13 6.23 6.14
CA VAL A 164 -34.21 6.17 7.30
C VAL A 164 -34.39 7.38 8.22
N ARG A 165 -34.61 8.58 7.68
CA ARG A 165 -34.88 9.78 8.50
C ARG A 165 -36.22 9.66 9.24
N ARG A 166 -37.25 9.14 8.59
CA ARG A 166 -38.56 8.90 9.22
C ARG A 166 -38.44 7.85 10.33
N ASP A 167 -37.72 6.76 10.10
CA ASP A 167 -37.45 5.72 11.08
C ASP A 167 -36.64 6.26 12.27
N ALA A 168 -35.58 7.02 12.01
CA ALA A 168 -34.79 7.65 13.06
C ALA A 168 -35.63 8.63 13.90
N PHE A 169 -36.52 9.40 13.26
CA PHE A 169 -37.43 10.29 13.97
C PHE A 169 -38.47 9.51 14.79
N ALA A 170 -39.03 8.44 14.24
CA ALA A 170 -39.96 7.56 14.94
C ALA A 170 -39.30 6.90 16.15
N PHE A 171 -38.06 6.40 16.00
CA PHE A 171 -37.24 5.86 17.08
C PHE A 171 -36.98 6.91 18.16
N ARG A 172 -36.52 8.11 17.77
CA ARG A 172 -36.28 9.19 18.72
C ARG A 172 -37.56 9.55 19.48
N ARG A 173 -38.70 9.62 18.80
CA ARG A 173 -39.98 9.95 19.44
C ARG A 173 -40.45 8.85 20.40
N ALA A 174 -40.39 7.58 19.97
CA ALA A 174 -40.95 6.47 20.74
C ALA A 174 -40.02 6.00 21.87
N VAL A 175 -38.72 5.94 21.61
CA VAL A 175 -37.74 5.33 22.52
C VAL A 175 -36.99 6.41 23.29
N VAL A 176 -36.41 7.39 22.60
CA VAL A 176 -35.58 8.40 23.28
C VAL A 176 -36.45 9.36 24.09
N VAL A 177 -37.39 10.05 23.46
CA VAL A 177 -38.23 11.05 24.14
C VAL A 177 -39.43 10.43 24.85
N GLY A 178 -40.07 9.43 24.24
CA GLY A 178 -41.29 8.81 24.76
C GLY A 178 -41.05 7.75 25.83
N GLY A 179 -39.89 7.08 25.80
CA GLY A 179 -39.54 6.02 26.75
C GLY A 179 -38.60 6.47 27.87
N GLU A 180 -38.30 7.76 27.98
CA GLU A 180 -37.50 8.32 29.08
C GLU A 180 -38.34 8.39 30.36
N ASP A 181 -37.81 7.78 31.43
CA ASP A 181 -38.44 7.85 32.74
C ASP A 181 -38.20 9.24 33.36
N ILE A 182 -39.27 10.01 33.57
CA ILE A 182 -39.22 11.44 33.94
C ILE A 182 -38.39 11.69 35.21
N THR A 183 -38.36 10.72 36.13
CA THR A 183 -37.65 10.82 37.41
C THR A 183 -36.17 10.38 37.33
N SER A 184 -35.84 9.45 36.43
CA SER A 184 -34.51 8.82 36.32
C SER A 184 -33.70 9.35 35.15
N GLY A 185 -34.36 9.95 34.14
CA GLY A 185 -33.75 10.40 32.88
C GLY A 185 -33.19 9.25 32.03
N LYS A 186 -33.51 8.00 32.37
CA LYS A 186 -33.05 6.79 31.68
C LYS A 186 -34.18 6.25 30.81
N THR A 187 -33.82 5.78 29.63
CA THR A 187 -34.75 5.10 28.72
C THR A 187 -35.16 3.73 29.26
N ARG A 188 -36.46 3.45 29.27
CA ARG A 188 -37.02 2.15 29.64
C ARG A 188 -36.72 1.12 28.54
N GLY A 189 -36.20 -0.03 28.93
CA GLY A 189 -35.88 -1.11 28.00
C GLY A 189 -37.11 -1.70 27.30
N GLU A 190 -38.28 -1.62 27.94
CA GLU A 190 -39.56 -2.12 27.40
C GLU A 190 -39.99 -1.34 26.15
N ASP A 191 -39.87 -0.02 26.15
CA ASP A 191 -40.23 0.83 25.00
C ASP A 191 -39.31 0.59 23.80
N LEU A 192 -38.02 0.32 24.07
CA LEU A 192 -37.08 -0.12 23.05
C LEU A 192 -37.46 -1.49 22.48
N LEU A 193 -37.80 -2.45 23.33
CA LEU A 193 -38.21 -3.80 22.90
C LEU A 193 -39.49 -3.76 22.07
N LEU A 194 -40.49 -2.98 22.49
CA LEU A 194 -41.74 -2.79 21.76
C LEU A 194 -41.49 -2.17 20.38
N HIS A 195 -40.65 -1.14 20.31
CA HIS A 195 -40.28 -0.51 19.04
C HIS A 195 -39.58 -1.49 18.09
N LEU A 196 -38.63 -2.29 18.60
CA LEU A 196 -37.93 -3.29 17.79
C LEU A 196 -38.87 -4.40 17.31
N GLN A 197 -39.81 -4.84 18.15
CA GLN A 197 -40.82 -5.84 17.78
C GLN A 197 -41.75 -5.30 16.68
N GLN A 198 -42.23 -4.06 16.82
CA GLN A 198 -43.06 -3.41 15.81
C GLN A 198 -42.30 -3.25 14.48
N ARG A 199 -41.02 -2.87 14.53
CA ARG A 199 -40.16 -2.76 13.35
C ARG A 199 -39.98 -4.09 12.62
N LEU A 200 -39.75 -5.17 13.36
CA LEU A 200 -39.64 -6.53 12.79
C LEU A 200 -40.93 -6.96 12.09
N GLN A 201 -42.09 -6.70 12.70
CA GLN A 201 -43.39 -7.01 12.08
C GLN A 201 -43.61 -6.23 10.79
N GLN A 202 -43.28 -4.94 10.76
CA GLN A 202 -43.40 -4.11 9.55
C GLN A 202 -42.49 -4.62 8.43
N GLN A 203 -41.24 -4.97 8.74
CA GLN A 203 -40.32 -5.55 7.74
C GLN A 203 -40.83 -6.88 7.20
N GLN A 204 -41.36 -7.74 8.06
CA GLN A 204 -41.94 -9.03 7.64
C GLN A 204 -43.14 -8.84 6.71
N GLN A 205 -44.03 -7.90 7.02
CA GLN A 205 -45.18 -7.56 6.15
C GLN A 205 -44.73 -7.02 4.79
N GLN A 206 -43.74 -6.12 4.75
CA GLN A 206 -43.19 -5.61 3.49
C GLN A 206 -42.57 -6.74 2.65
N GLN A 207 -41.85 -7.65 3.28
CA GLN A 207 -41.25 -8.80 2.59
C GLN A 207 -42.33 -9.70 1.96
N GLN A 208 -43.41 -10.00 2.69
CA GLN A 208 -44.54 -10.77 2.18
C GLN A 208 -45.21 -10.08 0.98
N GLN A 209 -45.43 -8.77 1.06
CA GLN A 209 -46.01 -8.00 -0.05
C GLN A 209 -45.12 -8.03 -1.31
N LEU A 210 -43.79 -7.92 -1.14
CA LEU A 210 -42.85 -8.02 -2.25
C LEU A 210 -42.84 -9.41 -2.88
N GLN A 211 -42.90 -10.48 -2.07
CA GLN A 211 -42.99 -11.85 -2.56
C GLN A 211 -44.27 -12.07 -3.38
N GLN A 212 -45.42 -11.59 -2.90
CA GLN A 212 -46.69 -11.69 -3.63
C GLN A 212 -46.64 -10.94 -4.98
N LYS A 213 -46.08 -9.72 -5.01
CA LYS A 213 -45.91 -8.94 -6.25
C LYS A 213 -45.00 -9.65 -7.26
N LEU A 214 -43.96 -10.32 -6.79
CA LEU A 214 -43.02 -11.05 -7.64
C LEU A 214 -43.70 -12.28 -8.27
N GLN A 215 -44.45 -13.04 -7.48
CA GLN A 215 -45.23 -14.18 -7.97
C GLN A 215 -46.28 -13.76 -9.01
N ALA A 216 -47.00 -12.66 -8.78
CA ALA A 216 -47.98 -12.14 -9.74
C ALA A 216 -47.34 -11.76 -11.09
N LYS A 217 -46.18 -11.10 -11.07
CA LYS A 217 -45.44 -10.76 -12.30
C LYS A 217 -44.93 -11.98 -13.06
N GLN A 218 -44.47 -13.01 -12.34
CA GLN A 218 -44.03 -14.27 -12.97
C GLN A 218 -45.19 -14.97 -13.68
N HIS A 219 -46.38 -14.98 -13.07
CA HIS A 219 -47.57 -15.56 -13.67
C HIS A 219 -47.99 -14.80 -14.95
N GLU A 220 -47.99 -13.47 -14.92
CA GLU A 220 -48.31 -12.62 -16.07
C GLU A 220 -47.38 -12.86 -17.27
N GLN A 221 -46.07 -12.98 -17.02
CA GLN A 221 -45.09 -13.25 -18.07
C GLN A 221 -45.29 -14.62 -18.72
N HIS A 222 -45.65 -15.63 -17.93
CA HIS A 222 -45.90 -16.98 -18.43
C HIS A 222 -47.12 -17.01 -19.39
N VAL A 223 -48.21 -16.34 -19.03
CA VAL A 223 -49.42 -16.24 -19.86
C VAL A 223 -49.14 -15.47 -21.16
N ALA A 224 -48.39 -14.38 -21.08
CA ALA A 224 -48.05 -13.57 -22.26
C ALA A 224 -47.12 -14.28 -23.24
N ALA A 225 -46.28 -15.21 -22.78
CA ALA A 225 -45.43 -16.04 -23.63
C ALA A 225 -46.27 -17.11 -24.37
N PHE A 226 -47.21 -17.74 -23.65
CA PHE A 226 -48.08 -18.78 -24.20
C PHE A 226 -48.97 -18.28 -25.36
N MET A 227 -49.52 -17.06 -25.27
CA MET A 227 -50.38 -16.52 -26.34
C MET A 227 -49.63 -16.20 -27.65
N ARG A 228 -48.32 -15.93 -27.60
CA ARG A 228 -47.53 -15.57 -28.80
C ARG A 228 -47.18 -16.77 -29.67
N SER A 229 -47.09 -17.96 -29.08
CA SER A 229 -46.79 -19.20 -29.81
C SER A 229 -47.95 -19.74 -30.63
N SER A 230 -49.19 -19.35 -30.32
CA SER A 230 -50.40 -19.93 -30.93
C SER A 230 -50.88 -19.22 -32.20
N SER A 231 -50.29 -18.07 -32.58
CA SER A 231 -50.80 -17.21 -33.66
C SER A 231 -50.08 -17.37 -35.01
N SER A 232 -49.07 -18.23 -35.15
CA SER A 232 -48.19 -18.27 -36.33
C SER A 232 -48.43 -19.43 -37.32
N SER A 233 -49.56 -20.15 -37.23
CA SER A 233 -49.73 -21.45 -37.93
C SER A 233 -50.90 -21.55 -38.93
N SER A 234 -51.29 -20.48 -39.64
CA SER A 234 -52.28 -20.62 -40.74
C SER A 234 -51.98 -19.76 -41.98
N SER A 235 -51.49 -20.39 -43.07
CA SER A 235 -52.01 -20.25 -44.46
C SER A 235 -51.08 -20.79 -45.58
N SER A 236 -51.59 -21.81 -46.31
CA SER A 236 -51.54 -22.10 -47.77
C SER A 236 -50.29 -22.58 -48.56
N SER A 237 -50.59 -23.51 -49.50
CA SER A 237 -49.83 -24.12 -50.61
C SER A 237 -49.09 -25.42 -50.29
N ALA A 238 -49.24 -26.49 -51.09
CA ALA A 238 -48.91 -27.87 -50.67
C ALA A 238 -47.97 -28.69 -51.60
N ALA A 239 -47.66 -28.25 -52.83
CA ALA A 239 -46.82 -29.05 -53.76
C ALA A 239 -45.52 -28.34 -54.22
N ALA A 240 -45.60 -27.10 -54.73
CA ALA A 240 -44.42 -26.23 -54.86
C ALA A 240 -43.91 -25.78 -53.47
N ALA A 241 -44.83 -25.69 -52.52
CA ALA A 241 -44.52 -25.55 -51.11
C ALA A 241 -43.84 -26.79 -50.54
N SER A 242 -43.97 -28.01 -51.05
CA SER A 242 -43.19 -29.13 -50.48
C SER A 242 -41.69 -29.00 -50.77
N GLY A 243 -41.32 -28.55 -51.98
CA GLY A 243 -39.93 -28.24 -52.34
C GLY A 243 -39.41 -26.96 -51.70
N ILE A 244 -40.20 -25.88 -51.69
CA ILE A 244 -39.86 -24.62 -51.00
C ILE A 244 -39.86 -24.81 -49.48
N GLN A 245 -40.82 -25.52 -48.88
CA GLN A 245 -40.80 -25.90 -47.46
C GLN A 245 -39.61 -26.80 -47.16
N ARG A 246 -39.17 -27.66 -48.09
CA ARG A 246 -37.95 -28.45 -47.89
C ARG A 246 -36.70 -27.58 -47.92
N ILE A 247 -36.62 -26.61 -48.82
CA ILE A 247 -35.52 -25.62 -48.89
C ILE A 247 -35.55 -24.71 -47.66
N ASP A 248 -36.71 -24.19 -47.27
CA ASP A 248 -36.92 -23.37 -46.08
C ASP A 248 -36.64 -24.17 -44.80
N LEU A 249 -37.00 -25.45 -44.76
CA LEU A 249 -36.67 -26.34 -43.65
C LEU A 249 -35.16 -26.59 -43.58
N HIS A 250 -34.49 -26.81 -44.71
CA HIS A 250 -33.04 -26.95 -44.75
C HIS A 250 -32.34 -25.64 -44.36
N GLN A 251 -32.86 -24.50 -44.82
CA GLN A 251 -32.36 -23.18 -44.46
C GLN A 251 -32.53 -22.93 -42.95
N LEU A 252 -33.70 -23.26 -42.39
CA LEU A 252 -33.94 -23.20 -40.95
C LEU A 252 -33.03 -24.15 -40.17
N GLN A 253 -32.75 -25.34 -40.68
CA GLN A 253 -31.78 -26.26 -40.07
C GLN A 253 -30.38 -25.67 -40.07
N ILE A 254 -29.94 -25.10 -41.19
CA ILE A 254 -28.63 -24.44 -41.30
C ILE A 254 -28.55 -23.25 -40.34
N GLU A 255 -29.58 -22.40 -40.29
CA GLU A 255 -29.64 -21.26 -39.38
C GLU A 255 -29.64 -21.73 -37.92
N ASN A 256 -30.41 -22.76 -37.58
CA ASN A 256 -30.43 -23.33 -36.25
C ASN A 256 -29.08 -23.93 -35.85
N GLU A 257 -28.40 -24.64 -36.75
CA GLU A 257 -27.05 -25.14 -36.52
C GLU A 257 -26.04 -24.00 -36.33
N GLN A 258 -26.12 -22.94 -37.14
CA GLN A 258 -25.28 -21.75 -36.98
C GLN A 258 -25.56 -21.04 -35.65
N PHE A 259 -26.83 -20.89 -35.26
CA PHE A 259 -27.21 -20.32 -33.97
C PHE A 259 -26.77 -21.20 -32.80
N ALA A 260 -26.87 -22.53 -32.93
CA ALA A 260 -26.38 -23.48 -31.94
C ALA A 260 -24.86 -23.37 -31.77
N ALA A 261 -24.10 -23.29 -32.89
CA ALA A 261 -22.66 -23.09 -32.87
C ALA A 261 -22.27 -21.74 -32.23
N LEU A 262 -22.99 -20.66 -32.55
CA LEU A 262 -22.78 -19.34 -31.96
C LEU A 262 -23.10 -19.34 -30.46
N LEU A 263 -24.18 -20.01 -30.05
CA LEU A 263 -24.55 -20.19 -28.65
C LEU A 263 -23.46 -20.96 -27.89
N GLU A 264 -22.92 -22.03 -28.47
CA GLU A 264 -21.90 -22.83 -27.82
C GLU A 264 -20.56 -22.09 -27.72
N SER A 265 -20.18 -21.34 -28.76
CA SER A 265 -19.05 -20.41 -28.72
C SER A 265 -19.24 -19.35 -27.62
N SER A 266 -20.42 -18.72 -27.57
CA SER A 266 -20.76 -17.73 -26.55
C SER A 266 -20.75 -18.31 -25.13
N LYS A 267 -21.20 -19.54 -24.92
CA LYS A 267 -21.11 -20.24 -23.62
C LYS A 267 -19.64 -20.48 -23.24
N GLY A 268 -18.81 -20.89 -24.19
CA GLY A 268 -17.36 -21.04 -24.00
C GLY A 268 -16.70 -19.73 -23.55
N ASP A 269 -17.03 -18.62 -24.22
CA ASP A 269 -16.57 -17.28 -23.86
C ASP A 269 -17.03 -16.85 -22.46
N ILE A 270 -18.28 -17.13 -22.10
CA ILE A 270 -18.80 -16.85 -20.76
C ILE A 270 -18.05 -17.69 -19.71
N ALA A 271 -17.79 -18.96 -19.99
CA ALA A 271 -17.06 -19.83 -19.08
C ALA A 271 -15.61 -19.36 -18.87
N THR A 272 -14.91 -18.93 -19.93
CA THR A 272 -13.54 -18.40 -19.81
C THR A 272 -13.52 -17.07 -19.05
N LYS A 273 -14.47 -16.17 -19.32
CA LYS A 273 -14.62 -14.91 -18.57
C LYS A 273 -14.94 -15.15 -17.10
N LYS A 274 -15.81 -16.12 -16.78
CA LYS A 274 -16.12 -16.53 -15.40
C LYS A 274 -14.88 -17.04 -14.66
N LYS A 275 -14.06 -17.89 -15.32
CA LYS A 275 -12.79 -18.37 -14.74
C LYS A 275 -11.82 -17.21 -14.47
N LYS A 276 -11.64 -16.29 -15.43
CA LYS A 276 -10.79 -15.10 -15.25
C LYS A 276 -11.29 -14.20 -14.12
N CYS A 277 -12.60 -13.95 -14.05
CA CYS A 277 -13.21 -13.17 -12.98
C CYS A 277 -12.98 -13.83 -11.60
N SER A 278 -13.16 -15.15 -11.50
CA SER A 278 -12.88 -15.90 -10.27
C SER A 278 -11.41 -15.80 -9.85
N ALA A 279 -10.47 -15.92 -10.79
CA ALA A 279 -9.04 -15.77 -10.50
C ALA A 279 -8.70 -14.35 -10.04
N LEU A 280 -9.27 -13.33 -10.69
CA LEU A 280 -9.10 -11.93 -10.29
C LEU A 280 -9.68 -11.65 -8.90
N LEU A 281 -10.84 -12.22 -8.55
CA LEU A 281 -11.42 -12.10 -7.21
C LEU A 281 -10.54 -12.75 -6.15
N GLN A 282 -9.97 -13.93 -6.43
CA GLN A 282 -9.02 -14.57 -5.51
C GLN A 282 -7.76 -13.73 -5.31
N ALA A 283 -7.17 -13.22 -6.40
CA ALA A 283 -6.02 -12.31 -6.32
C ALA A 283 -6.36 -11.03 -5.55
N GLN A 284 -7.55 -10.46 -5.74
CA GLN A 284 -8.02 -9.29 -5.00
C GLN A 284 -8.15 -9.58 -3.50
N THR A 285 -8.66 -10.75 -3.12
CA THR A 285 -8.76 -11.15 -1.70
C THR A 285 -7.38 -11.25 -1.05
N ILE A 286 -6.41 -11.89 -1.73
CA ILE A 286 -5.03 -11.99 -1.24
C ILE A 286 -4.41 -10.59 -1.05
N LEU A 287 -4.54 -9.70 -2.04
CA LEU A 287 -4.01 -8.34 -1.95
C LEU A 287 -4.67 -7.51 -0.82
N LYS A 288 -5.96 -7.74 -0.55
CA LYS A 288 -6.64 -7.10 0.60
C LYS A 288 -6.09 -7.59 1.94
N GLU A 289 -5.83 -8.89 2.06
CA GLU A 289 -5.23 -9.46 3.27
C GLU A 289 -3.79 -8.97 3.48
N GLU A 290 -2.99 -8.90 2.42
CA GLU A 290 -1.63 -8.35 2.47
C GLU A 290 -1.63 -6.87 2.88
N LEU A 291 -2.51 -6.06 2.27
CA LEU A 291 -2.67 -4.65 2.64
C LEU A 291 -3.06 -4.51 4.11
N LEU A 292 -4.02 -5.32 4.59
CA LEU A 292 -4.44 -5.29 5.99
C LEU A 292 -3.28 -5.65 6.94
N ARG A 293 -2.47 -6.66 6.60
CA ARG A 293 -1.26 -7.02 7.35
C ARG A 293 -0.23 -5.89 7.37
N SER A 294 0.01 -5.22 6.24
CA SER A 294 0.93 -4.08 6.19
C SER A 294 0.42 -2.89 7.01
N VAL A 295 -0.88 -2.61 6.98
CA VAL A 295 -1.48 -1.54 7.78
C VAL A 295 -1.36 -1.84 9.28
N THR A 296 -1.67 -3.05 9.73
CA THR A 296 -1.53 -3.43 11.15
C THR A 296 -0.08 -3.45 11.61
N ALA A 297 0.86 -3.87 10.76
CA ALA A 297 2.28 -3.75 11.04
C ALA A 297 2.69 -2.27 11.18
N GLY A 298 2.19 -1.40 10.30
CA GLY A 298 2.45 0.05 10.35
C GLY A 298 1.92 0.69 11.64
N THR A 299 0.71 0.35 12.08
CA THR A 299 0.14 0.88 13.34
C THR A 299 0.92 0.39 14.56
N ASN A 300 1.36 -0.88 14.57
CA ASN A 300 2.19 -1.45 15.63
C ASN A 300 3.59 -0.80 15.69
N LEU A 301 4.20 -0.54 14.53
CA LEU A 301 5.48 0.17 14.48
C LEU A 301 5.34 1.61 14.97
N ASN A 302 4.26 2.30 14.59
CA ASN A 302 4.00 3.67 15.04
C ASN A 302 3.81 3.74 16.57
N SER A 303 3.05 2.82 17.16
CA SER A 303 2.89 2.76 18.62
C SER A 303 4.21 2.45 19.33
N ALA A 304 5.06 1.58 18.76
CA ALA A 304 6.40 1.28 19.28
C ALA A 304 7.34 2.49 19.19
N ILE A 305 7.28 3.27 18.10
CA ILE A 305 8.05 4.50 17.92
C ILE A 305 7.64 5.54 18.99
N LEU A 306 6.34 5.76 19.17
CA LEU A 306 5.83 6.70 20.18
C LEU A 306 6.25 6.28 21.61
N SER A 307 6.15 4.98 21.92
CA SER A 307 6.60 4.43 23.21
C SER A 307 8.11 4.65 23.43
N ARG A 308 8.94 4.40 22.41
CA ARG A 308 10.39 4.64 22.49
C ARG A 308 10.73 6.13 22.61
N GLN A 309 10.01 7.01 21.91
CA GLN A 309 10.18 8.46 22.05
C GLN A 309 9.88 8.92 23.47
N ALA A 310 8.79 8.43 24.06
CA ALA A 310 8.45 8.72 25.47
C ALA A 310 9.54 8.22 26.43
N ALA A 311 10.07 7.02 26.22
CA ALA A 311 11.17 6.47 27.01
C ALA A 311 12.46 7.32 26.87
N ILE A 312 12.82 7.76 25.66
CA ILE A 312 13.97 8.63 25.42
C ILE A 312 13.81 9.97 26.16
N GLU A 313 12.62 10.59 26.08
CA GLU A 313 12.37 11.86 26.78
C GLU A 313 12.42 11.70 28.30
N LYS A 314 11.96 10.57 28.84
CA LYS A 314 12.12 10.25 30.26
C LYS A 314 13.60 10.13 30.64
N THR A 315 14.38 9.32 29.91
CA THR A 315 15.83 9.15 30.17
C THR A 315 16.59 10.47 30.06
N LYS A 316 16.20 11.36 29.12
CA LYS A 316 16.79 12.71 29.02
C LYS A 316 16.50 13.58 30.24
N LYS A 317 15.30 13.49 30.82
CA LYS A 317 14.96 14.20 32.06
C LYS A 317 15.76 13.66 33.23
N ASP A 318 15.77 12.34 33.41
CA ASP A 318 16.50 11.66 34.48
C ASP A 318 18.01 12.00 34.39
N ALA A 319 18.61 11.96 33.19
CA ALA A 319 20.00 12.33 32.98
C ALA A 319 20.31 13.80 33.34
N LYS A 320 19.37 14.73 33.09
CA LYS A 320 19.51 16.14 33.51
C LYS A 320 19.43 16.29 35.02
N GLU A 321 18.57 15.53 35.69
CA GLU A 321 18.45 15.53 37.15
C GLU A 321 19.71 14.95 37.81
N THR A 322 20.17 13.77 37.38
CA THR A 322 21.44 13.18 37.86
C THR A 322 22.62 14.13 37.65
N ALA A 323 22.66 14.87 36.54
CA ALA A 323 23.72 15.85 36.29
C ALA A 323 23.69 17.00 37.31
N LYS A 324 22.50 17.54 37.63
CA LYS A 324 22.33 18.58 38.66
C LYS A 324 22.75 18.07 40.04
N GLU A 325 22.32 16.87 40.41
CA GLU A 325 22.68 16.24 41.69
C GLU A 325 24.20 16.04 41.80
N ARG A 326 24.82 15.50 40.75
CA ARG A 326 26.28 15.32 40.69
C ARG A 326 27.01 16.64 40.87
N ASP A 327 26.55 17.71 40.22
CA ASP A 327 27.18 19.02 40.32
C ASP A 327 26.95 19.64 41.71
N ALA A 328 25.78 19.47 42.31
CA ALA A 328 25.51 19.86 43.70
C ALA A 328 26.43 19.11 44.70
N ILE A 329 26.60 17.80 44.56
CA ILE A 329 27.51 17.00 45.38
C ILE A 329 28.96 17.48 45.20
N LYS A 330 29.38 17.78 43.96
CA LYS A 330 30.72 18.35 43.71
C LYS A 330 30.91 19.70 44.39
N HIS A 331 29.92 20.58 44.35
CA HIS A 331 29.97 21.87 45.03
C HIS A 331 30.03 21.70 46.55
N GLU A 332 29.20 20.81 47.11
CA GLU A 332 29.19 20.51 48.54
C GLU A 332 30.52 19.88 48.99
N THR A 333 31.07 18.94 48.22
CA THR A 333 32.38 18.32 48.50
C THR A 333 33.49 19.37 48.48
N LYS A 334 33.49 20.30 47.51
CA LYS A 334 34.44 21.43 47.48
C LYS A 334 34.27 22.35 48.68
N ARG A 335 33.03 22.65 49.08
CA ARG A 335 32.71 23.48 50.26
C ARG A 335 33.23 22.84 51.54
N LEU A 336 32.92 21.56 51.77
CA LEU A 336 33.38 20.80 52.94
C LEU A 336 34.91 20.68 52.97
N LEU A 337 35.55 20.47 51.82
CA LEU A 337 37.01 20.42 51.72
C LEU A 337 37.66 21.78 51.99
N ALA A 338 37.01 22.89 51.62
CA ALA A 338 37.47 24.23 51.98
C ALA A 338 37.26 24.52 53.48
N GLN A 339 36.14 24.10 54.06
CA GLN A 339 35.87 24.22 55.50
C GLN A 339 36.84 23.39 56.33
N SER A 340 37.11 22.14 55.94
CA SER A 340 38.06 21.27 56.64
C SER A 340 39.49 21.82 56.60
N ARG A 341 39.89 22.45 55.49
CA ARG A 341 41.17 23.18 55.39
C ARG A 341 41.24 24.44 56.26
N ARG A 342 40.11 25.10 56.53
CA ARG A 342 40.04 26.27 57.44
C ARG A 342 39.98 25.86 58.91
N SER A 343 39.42 24.69 59.19
CA SER A 343 39.51 24.01 60.48
C SER A 343 40.93 23.48 60.68
N ASN A 344 41.88 24.39 60.98
CA ASN A 344 43.29 24.09 61.24
C ASN A 344 43.54 23.20 62.49
N GLN A 345 42.50 22.63 63.08
CA GLN A 345 42.61 21.84 64.31
C GLN A 345 42.87 20.34 64.07
N LEU A 346 42.70 19.84 62.83
CA LEU A 346 43.02 18.44 62.51
C LEU A 346 44.36 18.33 61.76
N PRO A 347 45.35 17.59 62.31
CA PRO A 347 46.60 17.31 61.62
C PRO A 347 46.34 16.63 60.28
N GLN A 348 47.08 16.99 59.23
CA GLN A 348 46.93 16.33 57.95
C GLN A 348 47.38 14.87 58.07
N LEU A 349 46.82 13.97 57.23
CA LEU A 349 47.21 12.56 57.22
C LEU A 349 48.74 12.41 57.06
N LYS A 350 49.36 13.28 56.26
CA LYS A 350 50.81 13.37 56.09
C LYS A 350 51.54 13.64 57.41
N ASP A 351 51.02 14.55 58.23
CA ASP A 351 51.61 14.89 59.53
C ASP A 351 51.48 13.74 60.52
N LEU A 352 50.36 13.02 60.51
CA LEU A 352 50.17 11.83 61.34
C LEU A 352 51.12 10.70 60.93
N VAL A 353 51.32 10.49 59.63
CA VAL A 353 52.28 9.51 59.10
C VAL A 353 53.71 9.90 59.50
N LEU A 354 54.10 11.17 59.31
CA LEU A 354 55.41 11.67 59.71
C LEU A 354 55.63 11.51 61.22
N ARG A 355 54.63 11.85 62.04
CA ARG A 355 54.69 11.70 63.50
C ARG A 355 54.82 10.24 63.91
N LYS A 356 54.14 9.31 63.24
CA LYS A 356 54.27 7.87 63.49
C LYS A 356 55.67 7.35 63.13
N VAL A 357 56.24 7.81 62.03
CA VAL A 357 57.62 7.46 61.63
C VAL A 357 58.63 7.99 62.63
N LEU A 358 58.48 9.25 63.08
CA LEU A 358 59.33 9.82 64.14
C LEU A 358 59.23 9.03 65.44
N LEU A 359 58.01 8.68 65.86
CA LEU A 359 57.78 7.89 67.06
C LEU A 359 58.45 6.52 66.94
N GLN A 360 58.32 5.82 65.81
CA GLN A 360 59.02 4.55 65.59
C GLN A 360 60.55 4.69 65.64
N ARG A 361 61.11 5.77 65.08
CA ARG A 361 62.55 6.04 65.14
C ARG A 361 63.01 6.29 66.58
N GLN A 362 62.27 7.08 67.34
CA GLN A 362 62.54 7.34 68.74
C GLN A 362 62.42 6.06 69.58
N THR A 363 61.40 5.23 69.37
CA THR A 363 61.25 3.93 70.04
C THR A 363 62.43 3.01 69.74
N LYS A 364 62.90 2.95 68.49
CA LYS A 364 64.12 2.19 68.15
C LYS A 364 65.35 2.72 68.87
N GLN A 365 65.51 4.05 68.96
CA GLN A 365 66.60 4.67 69.72
C GLN A 365 66.50 4.34 71.21
N ILE A 366 65.32 4.49 71.83
CA ILE A 366 65.07 4.14 73.23
C ILE A 366 65.42 2.68 73.49
N ASN A 367 65.00 1.75 72.63
CA ASN A 367 65.32 0.34 72.77
C ASN A 367 66.83 0.05 72.62
N SER A 368 67.52 0.76 71.71
CA SER A 368 68.97 0.67 71.58
C SER A 368 69.68 1.17 72.83
N TRP A 369 69.26 2.31 73.39
CA TRP A 369 69.80 2.85 74.63
C TRP A 369 69.52 1.95 75.83
N ARG A 370 68.31 1.39 75.94
CA ARG A 370 67.97 0.39 76.97
C ARG A 370 68.90 -0.81 76.88
N ARG A 371 69.12 -1.37 75.69
CA ARG A 371 70.06 -2.48 75.49
C ARG A 371 71.50 -2.11 75.86
N LYS A 372 71.96 -0.89 75.54
CA LYS A 372 73.29 -0.39 75.96
C LYS A 372 73.40 -0.29 77.48
N ILE A 373 72.37 0.21 78.15
CA ILE A 373 72.32 0.26 79.62
C ILE A 373 72.33 -1.15 80.19
N ASP A 374 71.53 -2.07 79.65
CA ASP A 374 71.50 -3.46 80.11
C ASP A 374 72.88 -4.13 79.99
N ILE A 375 73.57 -3.96 78.85
CA ILE A 375 74.94 -4.45 78.64
C ILE A 375 75.89 -3.83 79.68
N ALA A 376 75.88 -2.50 79.82
CA ALA A 376 76.74 -1.81 80.79
C ALA A 376 76.47 -2.25 82.25
N THR A 377 75.20 -2.53 82.61
CA THR A 377 74.85 -3.05 83.94
C THR A 377 75.30 -4.49 84.14
N LEU A 378 75.27 -5.33 83.10
CA LEU A 378 75.80 -6.70 83.15
C LEU A 378 77.32 -6.70 83.27
N GLU A 379 78.02 -5.86 82.49
CA GLU A 379 79.47 -5.66 82.57
C GLU A 379 79.90 -5.11 83.94
N ALA A 380 79.19 -4.11 84.47
CA ALA A 380 79.45 -3.62 85.82
C ALA A 380 79.24 -4.72 86.88
N LYS A 381 78.25 -5.61 86.70
CA LYS A 381 78.04 -6.77 87.57
C LYS A 381 79.14 -7.82 87.43
N THR A 382 79.66 -8.09 86.23
CA THR A 382 80.79 -9.03 86.04
C THR A 382 82.07 -8.44 86.63
N VAL A 383 82.43 -7.20 86.32
CA VAL A 383 83.59 -6.51 86.93
C VAL A 383 83.49 -6.50 88.46
N LYS A 384 82.31 -6.23 89.03
CA LYS A 384 82.12 -6.30 90.50
C LYS A 384 82.29 -7.73 91.05
N LYS A 385 81.93 -8.76 90.29
CA LYS A 385 82.18 -10.16 90.68
C LYS A 385 83.67 -10.51 90.55
N ASP A 386 84.33 -10.07 89.48
CA ASP A 386 85.75 -10.30 89.25
C ASP A 386 86.60 -9.61 90.32
N ILE A 387 86.28 -8.36 90.69
CA ILE A 387 86.92 -7.66 91.83
C ILE A 387 86.67 -8.42 93.14
N LYS A 388 85.48 -8.98 93.37
CA LYS A 388 85.21 -9.81 94.56
C LYS A 388 86.01 -11.12 94.55
N MET A 389 86.24 -11.72 93.38
CA MET A 389 87.07 -12.93 93.22
C MET A 389 88.55 -12.61 93.42
N GLN A 390 89.07 -11.52 92.82
CA GLN A 390 90.44 -11.05 93.03
C GLN A 390 90.69 -10.64 94.49
N ASN A 391 89.72 -10.01 95.17
CA ASN A 391 89.82 -9.74 96.60
C ASN A 391 89.80 -11.03 97.44
N LYS A 392 89.13 -12.10 96.98
CA LYS A 392 89.17 -13.42 97.63
C LYS A 392 90.50 -14.14 97.38
N GLU A 393 91.06 -14.07 96.18
CA GLU A 393 92.36 -14.64 95.83
C GLU A 393 93.51 -13.92 96.56
N ASN A 394 93.45 -12.58 96.66
CA ASN A 394 94.39 -11.81 97.49
C ASN A 394 94.26 -12.10 99.00
N THR A 395 93.14 -12.67 99.47
CA THR A 395 93.01 -13.20 100.84
C THR A 395 93.40 -14.69 100.98
N ALA A 396 93.60 -15.41 99.87
CA ALA A 396 93.98 -16.82 99.86
C ALA A 396 95.48 -17.05 99.57
N THR A 397 96.25 -15.98 99.31
CA THR A 397 97.70 -16.05 99.08
C THR A 397 98.45 -15.06 99.97
N ILE A 398 98.27 -15.20 101.28
CA ILE A 398 99.29 -14.84 102.28
C ILE A 398 99.47 -16.05 103.20
N PRO A 399 100.59 -16.80 103.08
CA PRO A 399 101.02 -17.76 104.09
C PRO A 399 101.70 -16.99 105.24
N ASN A 400 101.26 -17.24 106.47
CA ASN A 400 102.03 -17.06 107.70
C ASN A 400 101.56 -18.19 108.61
N SER A 401 102.31 -19.26 108.85
CA SER A 401 103.61 -19.30 109.53
C SER A 401 103.64 -18.49 110.83
N THR A 402 103.70 -19.27 111.91
CA THR A 402 104.44 -19.03 113.16
C THR A 402 103.72 -18.30 114.30
N ASN A 403 103.03 -19.09 115.12
CA ASN A 403 103.37 -19.43 116.53
C ASN A 403 102.39 -20.56 116.94
N ALA A 404 102.77 -21.77 117.33
CA ALA A 404 104.02 -22.32 117.86
C ALA A 404 104.41 -23.64 117.17
#